data_AF-T1AH32-F1
#
_entry.id   AF-T1AH32-F1
#
_cell.length_a   1.000
_cell.length_b   1.000
_cell.length_c   1.000
_cell.angle_alpha   90.00
_cell.angle_beta   90.00
_cell.angle_gamma   90.00
#
_symmetry.space_group_name_H-M   'P 1'
#
loop_
_entity.id
_entity.type
_entity.pdbx_description
1 polymer ?
#
loop_
_entity_poly.entity_id
_entity_poly.type
_entity_poly.pdbx_seq_one_letter_code
_entity_poly.pdbx_strand_id
1 'polypeptide(L)'
;FANGGFLIDPYFIQRIDDRDGHAVFVADPLRACRDCAQRLLADTAPKPAQSPQPSPAVPATPAPGGSSGLPPMPGDMTVLVPAPTNGAPPPPRLAPRIIGPRNAYLIASIMQSVIRSGTGQAAMSLGRTDLSGKTGSTNDYRDAWFGGYNAKLVTTVWGGFDNFSSLGHADGHPEFGAYVALPIWIRYMKVALAG
;
A
#
# COMPACT_ATOMS: atom_id res chain seq x y z
N PHE A 1 -4.57 -3.08 -3.31
CA PHE A 1 -5.68 -4.06 -3.45
C PHE A 1 -6.80 -3.84 -2.44
N ALA A 2 -6.51 -3.77 -1.13
CA ALA A 2 -7.48 -3.50 -0.06
C ALA A 2 -8.54 -2.44 -0.37
N ASN A 3 -8.12 -1.28 -0.88
CA ASN A 3 -8.98 -0.13 -1.14
C ASN A 3 -9.74 -0.18 -2.49
N GLY A 4 -9.54 -1.21 -3.32
CA GLY A 4 -10.18 -1.33 -4.64
C GLY A 4 -9.37 -0.76 -5.82
N GLY A 5 -8.06 -0.56 -5.64
CA GLY A 5 -7.14 -0.24 -6.74
C GLY A 5 -6.75 1.24 -6.85
N PHE A 6 -6.90 1.99 -5.76
CA PHE A 6 -6.51 3.39 -5.69
C PHE A 6 -5.10 3.53 -5.14
N LEU A 7 -4.31 4.44 -5.73
CA LEU A 7 -2.99 4.81 -5.23
C LEU A 7 -3.17 5.89 -4.17
N ILE A 8 -2.76 5.59 -2.94
CA ILE A 8 -2.76 6.52 -1.82
C ILE A 8 -1.31 6.84 -1.43
N ASP A 9 -1.10 8.02 -0.87
CA ASP A 9 0.18 8.42 -0.32
C ASP A 9 0.15 8.22 1.21
N PRO A 10 1.04 7.40 1.77
CA PRO A 10 1.16 7.27 3.22
C PRO A 10 1.54 8.61 3.85
N TYR A 11 0.91 8.93 4.97
CA TYR A 11 1.21 10.13 5.76
C TYR A 11 1.07 9.80 7.25
N PHE A 12 1.76 10.55 8.11
CA PHE A 12 1.77 10.31 9.55
C PHE A 12 1.40 11.55 10.38
N ILE A 13 1.40 12.75 9.79
CA ILE A 13 0.99 13.99 10.46
C ILE A 13 -0.47 14.26 10.10
N GLN A 14 -1.38 14.16 11.07
CA GLN A 14 -2.79 14.49 10.86
C GLN A 14 -3.09 15.98 11.12
N ARG A 15 -2.44 16.55 12.14
CA ARG A 15 -2.63 17.92 12.59
C ARG A 15 -1.36 18.44 13.28
N ILE A 16 -1.06 19.72 13.12
CA ILE A 16 -0.06 20.44 13.92
C ILE A 16 -0.80 21.62 14.55
N ASP A 17 -0.67 21.77 15.86
CA ASP A 17 -1.28 22.86 16.63
C ASP A 17 -0.17 23.77 17.17
N ASP A 18 -0.47 25.06 17.33
CA ASP A 18 0.40 26.00 18.02
C ASP A 18 0.26 25.89 19.56
N ARG A 19 0.95 26.80 20.28
CA ARG A 19 0.95 26.83 21.75
C ARG A 19 -0.43 27.11 22.36
N ASP A 20 -1.30 27.77 21.59
CA ASP A 20 -2.62 28.21 22.02
C ASP A 20 -3.69 27.17 21.63
N GLY A 21 -3.29 26.07 21.00
CA GLY A 21 -4.16 24.97 20.56
C GLY A 21 -4.82 25.22 19.21
N HIS A 22 -4.38 26.23 18.46
CA HIS A 22 -4.91 26.51 17.12
C HIS A 22 -4.19 25.66 16.07
N ALA A 23 -4.96 25.04 15.19
CA ALA A 23 -4.41 24.21 14.12
C ALA A 23 -3.70 25.08 13.09
N VAL A 24 -2.38 24.90 12.96
CA VAL A 24 -1.54 25.54 11.93
C VAL A 24 -1.42 24.66 10.69
N PHE A 25 -1.72 23.36 10.82
CA PHE A 25 -1.76 22.42 9.71
C PHE A 25 -2.81 21.34 9.97
N VAL A 26 -3.56 20.98 8.93
CA VAL A 26 -4.46 19.82 8.90
C VAL A 26 -4.22 19.06 7.62
N ALA A 27 -4.00 17.75 7.71
CA ALA A 27 -3.77 16.93 6.53
C ALA A 27 -5.01 16.80 5.65
N ASP A 28 -4.84 17.01 4.34
CA ASP A 28 -5.83 16.74 3.30
C ASP A 28 -5.30 15.68 2.30
N PRO A 29 -5.27 14.39 2.71
CA PRO A 29 -4.69 13.32 1.91
C PRO A 29 -5.62 12.90 0.77
N LEU A 30 -5.03 12.30 -0.27
CA LEU A 30 -5.78 11.62 -1.33
C LEU A 30 -6.55 10.41 -0.76
N ARG A 31 -7.88 10.44 -0.86
CA ARG A 31 -8.75 9.39 -0.31
C ARG A 31 -9.18 8.41 -1.39
N ALA A 32 -9.02 7.13 -1.10
CA ALA A 32 -9.62 6.06 -1.89
C ALA A 32 -11.14 6.05 -1.66
N CYS A 33 -11.91 6.11 -2.73
CA CYS A 33 -13.35 6.12 -2.65
C CYS A 33 -13.98 5.39 -3.84
N ARG A 34 -14.72 4.32 -3.56
CA ARG A 34 -15.34 3.47 -4.58
C ARG A 34 -16.61 4.10 -5.15
N ASP A 35 -17.49 4.55 -4.26
CA ASP A 35 -18.90 4.84 -4.59
C ASP A 35 -19.36 6.26 -4.21
N CYS A 36 -18.43 7.21 -3.99
CA CYS A 36 -18.83 8.61 -3.74
C CYS A 36 -19.31 9.29 -5.02
N ALA A 37 -20.26 10.21 -4.85
CA ALA A 37 -20.84 11.01 -5.93
C ALA A 37 -19.75 11.68 -6.80
N GLN A 38 -18.73 12.25 -6.18
CA GLN A 38 -17.61 12.91 -6.86
C GLN A 38 -16.87 11.95 -7.82
N ARG A 39 -16.74 10.67 -7.45
CA ARG A 39 -16.12 9.64 -8.29
C ARG A 39 -17.05 9.24 -9.43
N LEU A 40 -18.32 8.99 -9.14
CA LEU A 40 -19.30 8.58 -10.16
C LEU A 40 -19.41 9.63 -11.27
N LEU A 41 -19.39 10.91 -10.91
CA LEU A 41 -19.35 12.04 -11.83
C LEU A 41 -18.02 12.10 -12.63
N ALA A 42 -16.88 11.86 -11.98
CA ALA A 42 -15.58 11.87 -12.64
C ALA A 42 -15.40 10.71 -13.63
N ASP A 43 -15.93 9.51 -13.32
CA ASP A 43 -15.83 8.33 -14.18
C ASP A 43 -16.80 8.41 -15.38
N THR A 44 -17.84 9.27 -15.33
CA THR A 44 -18.72 9.57 -16.47
C THR A 44 -18.18 10.68 -17.38
N ALA A 45 -17.18 11.44 -16.93
CA ALA A 45 -16.54 12.45 -17.75
C ALA A 45 -15.72 11.79 -18.89
N PRO A 46 -15.73 12.35 -20.11
CA PRO A 46 -14.93 11.82 -21.21
C PRO A 46 -13.46 11.78 -20.84
N LYS A 47 -12.86 10.58 -20.85
CA LYS A 47 -11.42 10.43 -20.57
C LYS A 47 -10.62 11.05 -21.74
N PRO A 48 -9.66 11.96 -21.48
CA PRO A 48 -8.75 12.42 -22.53
C PRO A 48 -8.05 11.21 -23.16
N ALA A 49 -7.97 11.18 -24.49
CA ALA A 49 -7.31 10.10 -25.22
C ALA A 49 -5.88 9.90 -24.69
N GLN A 50 -5.58 8.71 -24.18
CA GLN A 50 -4.24 8.37 -23.72
C GLN A 50 -3.33 8.24 -24.94
N SER A 51 -2.25 9.00 -24.99
CA SER A 51 -1.17 8.87 -25.98
C SER A 51 -0.60 7.44 -25.94
N PRO A 52 -0.25 6.82 -27.09
CA PRO A 52 0.34 5.48 -27.10
C PRO A 52 1.63 5.45 -26.27
N GLN A 53 1.72 4.53 -25.30
CA GLN A 53 2.98 4.29 -24.60
C GLN A 53 4.00 3.65 -25.57
N PRO A 54 5.25 4.13 -25.65
CA PRO A 54 6.28 3.46 -26.41
C PRO A 54 6.68 2.14 -25.74
N SER A 55 6.85 1.09 -26.56
CA SER A 55 7.31 -0.25 -26.16
C SER A 55 8.70 -0.20 -25.49
N PRO A 56 9.01 -1.13 -24.56
CA PRO A 56 10.32 -1.14 -23.91
C PRO A 56 11.42 -1.61 -24.86
N ALA A 57 12.43 -0.75 -25.05
CA ALA A 57 13.68 -1.08 -25.74
C ALA A 57 14.62 -1.88 -24.82
N VAL A 58 15.31 -2.86 -25.39
CA VAL A 58 16.32 -3.71 -24.72
C VAL A 58 17.59 -2.89 -24.43
N PRO A 59 18.21 -2.92 -23.23
CA PRO A 59 19.45 -2.17 -23.00
C PRO A 59 20.70 -2.95 -23.43
N ALA A 60 21.58 -2.27 -24.15
CA ALA A 60 22.96 -2.68 -24.43
C ALA A 60 23.91 -2.35 -23.26
N THR A 61 25.02 -3.09 -23.19
CA THR A 61 26.11 -3.11 -22.19
C THR A 61 26.72 -1.73 -21.85
N PRO A 62 27.13 -1.44 -20.59
CA PRO A 62 27.68 -0.13 -20.21
C PRO A 62 29.21 -0.04 -20.31
N ALA A 63 29.72 1.15 -20.66
CA ALA A 63 31.10 1.61 -20.46
C ALA A 63 31.12 2.76 -19.43
N PRO A 64 32.23 3.00 -18.70
CA PRO A 64 32.23 3.80 -17.48
C PRO A 64 32.61 5.27 -17.70
N GLY A 65 31.99 6.16 -16.93
CA GLY A 65 32.50 7.51 -16.65
C GLY A 65 31.44 8.61 -16.58
N GLY A 66 31.42 9.34 -15.45
CA GLY A 66 31.16 10.77 -15.47
C GLY A 66 29.86 11.30 -14.85
N SER A 67 30.03 11.91 -13.67
CA SER A 67 29.23 12.99 -13.06
C SER A 67 27.88 12.66 -12.42
N SER A 68 27.90 12.81 -11.09
CA SER A 68 26.78 12.95 -10.18
C SER A 68 25.95 14.18 -10.52
N GLY A 69 24.70 13.97 -10.92
CA GLY A 69 23.66 14.99 -10.98
C GLY A 69 22.35 14.37 -10.46
N LEU A 70 21.92 14.79 -9.27
CA LEU A 70 20.62 14.43 -8.71
C LEU A 70 19.52 14.98 -9.64
N PRO A 71 18.56 14.16 -10.10
CA PRO A 71 17.40 14.68 -10.82
C PRO A 71 16.54 15.54 -9.87
N PRO A 72 16.04 16.70 -10.31
CA PRO A 72 15.13 17.50 -9.50
C PRO A 72 13.80 16.74 -9.30
N MET A 73 13.34 16.69 -8.05
CA MET A 73 11.99 16.28 -7.68
C MET A 73 10.98 17.20 -8.38
N PRO A 74 9.89 16.68 -8.99
CA PRO A 74 8.82 17.53 -9.46
C PRO A 74 8.10 18.16 -8.26
N GLY A 75 8.47 19.41 -7.96
CA GLY A 75 7.81 20.26 -6.98
C GLY A 75 6.44 20.72 -7.48
N ASP A 76 5.47 20.63 -6.58
CA ASP A 76 4.24 21.40 -6.45
C ASP A 76 3.70 22.14 -7.67
N MET A 77 2.64 21.58 -8.26
CA MET A 77 1.54 22.40 -8.76
C MET A 77 0.43 22.42 -7.70
N THR A 78 0.55 23.34 -6.75
CA THR A 78 -0.60 23.86 -6.00
C THR A 78 -1.58 24.49 -6.98
N VAL A 79 -2.55 23.71 -7.43
CA VAL A 79 -3.76 24.26 -8.02
C VAL A 79 -4.49 24.97 -6.89
N LEU A 80 -4.46 26.31 -6.90
CA LEU A 80 -5.30 27.14 -6.05
C LEU A 80 -6.76 26.88 -6.45
N VAL A 81 -7.40 25.92 -5.76
CA VAL A 81 -8.85 25.74 -5.85
C VAL A 81 -9.49 26.94 -5.15
N PRO A 82 -10.40 27.70 -5.79
CA PRO A 82 -11.10 28.79 -5.13
C PRO A 82 -11.85 28.26 -3.90
N ALA A 83 -11.76 29.00 -2.80
CA ALA A 83 -12.48 28.67 -1.57
C ALA A 83 -13.99 28.56 -1.84
N PRO A 84 -14.70 27.53 -1.32
CA PRO A 84 -16.14 27.43 -1.46
C PRO A 84 -16.82 28.59 -0.73
N THR A 85 -17.64 29.35 -1.46
CA THR A 85 -18.30 30.59 -1.01
C THR A 85 -19.38 30.40 0.07
N ASN A 86 -19.61 29.17 0.57
CA ASN A 86 -20.76 28.83 1.42
C ASN A 86 -20.40 28.13 2.75
N GLY A 87 -19.15 28.17 3.22
CA GLY A 87 -18.77 27.54 4.51
C GLY A 87 -18.87 26.00 4.53
N ALA A 88 -19.17 25.37 3.40
CA ALA A 88 -19.10 23.92 3.25
C ALA A 88 -17.62 23.50 3.19
N PRO A 89 -17.22 22.38 3.84
CA PRO A 89 -15.87 21.86 3.72
C PRO A 89 -15.49 21.63 2.26
N PRO A 90 -14.25 21.90 1.84
CA PRO A 90 -13.80 21.60 0.49
C PRO A 90 -14.01 20.10 0.19
N PRO A 91 -14.36 19.75 -1.06
CA PRO A 91 -14.59 18.37 -1.43
C PRO A 91 -13.32 17.54 -1.20
N PRO A 92 -13.46 16.28 -0.75
CA PRO A 92 -12.29 15.44 -0.46
C PRO A 92 -11.48 15.21 -1.73
N ARG A 93 -10.15 15.32 -1.63
CA ARG A 93 -9.27 14.98 -2.73
C ARG A 93 -9.30 13.48 -2.99
N LEU A 94 -9.63 13.08 -4.21
CA LEU A 94 -9.77 11.67 -4.56
C LEU A 94 -8.46 11.10 -5.10
N ALA A 95 -8.06 9.94 -4.57
CA ALA A 95 -6.94 9.16 -5.06
C ALA A 95 -7.18 8.67 -6.51
N PRO A 96 -6.16 8.66 -7.38
CA PRO A 96 -6.30 8.09 -8.72
C PRO A 96 -6.49 6.57 -8.66
N ARG A 97 -7.34 6.03 -9.54
CA ARG A 97 -7.50 4.59 -9.70
C ARG A 97 -6.48 4.08 -10.72
N ILE A 98 -5.49 3.33 -10.24
CA ILE A 98 -4.41 2.79 -11.07
C ILE A 98 -4.61 1.29 -11.39
N ILE A 99 -5.49 0.60 -10.67
CA ILE A 99 -5.89 -0.78 -10.93
C ILE A 99 -7.41 -0.83 -11.10
N GLY A 100 -7.90 -1.46 -12.16
CA GLY A 100 -9.33 -1.65 -12.39
C GLY A 100 -10.00 -2.45 -11.25
N PRO A 101 -11.27 -2.14 -10.89
CA PRO A 101 -11.93 -2.74 -9.74
C PRO A 101 -12.03 -4.26 -9.83
N ARG A 102 -12.28 -4.80 -11.03
CA ARG A 102 -12.30 -6.25 -11.29
C ARG A 102 -10.95 -6.91 -10.98
N ASN A 103 -9.85 -6.34 -11.46
CA ASN A 103 -8.51 -6.87 -11.21
C ASN A 103 -8.16 -6.76 -9.72
N ALA A 104 -8.50 -5.64 -9.07
CA ALA A 104 -8.28 -5.46 -7.65
C ALA A 104 -9.02 -6.52 -6.80
N TYR A 105 -10.26 -6.83 -7.18
CA TYR A 105 -11.07 -7.88 -6.55
C TYR A 105 -10.48 -9.27 -6.76
N LEU A 106 -10.09 -9.62 -7.99
CA LEU A 106 -9.53 -10.94 -8.29
C LEU A 106 -8.24 -11.20 -7.51
N ILE A 107 -7.33 -10.22 -7.46
CA ILE A 107 -6.09 -10.35 -6.68
C ILE A 107 -6.39 -10.47 -5.18
N ALA A 108 -7.34 -9.70 -4.66
CA ALA A 108 -7.77 -9.84 -3.27
C ALA A 108 -8.33 -11.25 -3.00
N SER A 109 -9.20 -11.77 -3.87
CA SER A 109 -9.76 -13.11 -3.76
C SER A 109 -8.69 -14.21 -3.78
N ILE A 110 -7.67 -14.09 -4.65
CA ILE A 110 -6.55 -15.03 -4.71
C ILE A 110 -5.74 -14.98 -3.39
N MET A 111 -5.47 -13.79 -2.86
CA MET A 111 -4.75 -13.65 -1.59
C MET A 111 -5.57 -14.07 -0.35
N GLN A 112 -6.91 -14.07 -0.44
CA GLN A 112 -7.74 -14.73 0.58
C GLN A 112 -7.53 -16.24 0.57
N SER A 113 -7.41 -16.87 -0.60
CA SER A 113 -7.12 -18.32 -0.70
C SER A 113 -5.76 -18.68 -0.08
N VAL A 114 -4.75 -17.80 -0.17
CA VAL A 114 -3.46 -18.00 0.52
C VAL A 114 -3.63 -18.09 2.04
N ILE A 115 -4.53 -17.30 2.61
CA ILE A 115 -4.86 -17.38 4.04
C ILE A 115 -5.75 -18.58 4.35
N ARG A 116 -6.69 -18.95 3.49
CA ARG A 116 -7.62 -20.06 3.78
C ARG A 116 -6.96 -21.43 3.71
N SER A 117 -6.10 -21.65 2.71
CA SER A 117 -5.57 -22.97 2.39
C SER A 117 -4.14 -22.95 1.83
N GLY A 118 -3.41 -21.84 1.96
CA GLY A 118 -2.05 -21.68 1.44
C GLY A 118 -1.03 -21.43 2.55
N THR A 119 0.08 -20.79 2.17
CA THR A 119 1.20 -20.52 3.09
C THR A 119 0.87 -19.52 4.20
N GLY A 120 -0.25 -18.80 4.11
CA GLY A 120 -0.74 -17.88 5.14
C GLY A 120 -1.71 -18.52 6.14
N GLN A 121 -1.90 -19.84 6.09
CA GLN A 121 -2.98 -20.54 6.81
C GLN A 121 -3.01 -20.30 8.32
N ALA A 122 -1.86 -20.06 8.96
CA ALA A 122 -1.82 -19.75 10.38
C ALA A 122 -2.65 -18.50 10.75
N ALA A 123 -2.88 -17.56 9.83
CA ALA A 123 -3.75 -16.40 10.06
C ALA A 123 -5.23 -16.77 10.27
N MET A 124 -5.66 -17.98 9.89
CA MET A 124 -7.00 -18.49 10.20
C MET A 124 -7.27 -18.61 11.69
N SER A 125 -6.22 -18.66 12.53
CA SER A 125 -6.35 -18.59 14.00
C SER A 125 -7.03 -17.31 14.50
N LEU A 126 -7.10 -16.26 13.67
CA LEU A 126 -7.84 -15.04 13.97
C LEU A 126 -9.37 -15.20 13.84
N GLY A 127 -9.86 -16.29 13.25
CA GLY A 127 -11.30 -16.56 13.10
C GLY A 127 -12.02 -15.61 12.14
N ARG A 128 -11.28 -15.01 11.19
CA ARG A 128 -11.79 -13.99 10.25
C ARG A 128 -11.79 -14.47 8.81
N THR A 129 -12.77 -14.03 8.03
CA THR A 129 -12.93 -14.38 6.60
C THR A 129 -12.58 -13.23 5.65
N ASP A 130 -12.34 -12.03 6.19
CA ASP A 130 -12.05 -10.79 5.46
C ASP A 130 -10.55 -10.51 5.25
N LEU A 131 -9.69 -11.43 5.69
CA LEU A 131 -8.24 -11.28 5.61
C LEU A 131 -7.71 -11.76 4.26
N SER A 132 -6.81 -10.97 3.67
CA SER A 132 -6.03 -11.34 2.49
C SER A 132 -4.54 -11.17 2.81
N GLY A 133 -3.66 -12.03 2.32
CA GLY A 133 -2.23 -11.86 2.55
C GLY A 133 -1.34 -12.78 1.74
N LYS A 134 -0.04 -12.56 1.84
CA LYS A 134 0.98 -13.31 1.14
C LYS A 134 2.27 -13.40 1.96
N THR A 135 2.79 -14.62 2.06
CA THR A 135 4.15 -14.86 2.56
C THR A 135 5.19 -14.51 1.49
N GLY A 136 6.31 -13.96 1.90
CA GLY A 136 7.49 -13.76 1.06
C GLY A 136 8.74 -14.28 1.76
N SER A 137 9.66 -14.82 0.98
CA SER A 137 10.99 -15.22 1.45
C SER A 137 12.00 -15.00 0.33
N THR A 138 13.23 -14.64 0.69
CA THR A 138 14.36 -14.55 -0.25
C THR A 138 15.19 -15.82 -0.22
N ASN A 139 16.11 -15.95 -1.18
CA ASN A 139 17.05 -17.07 -1.25
C ASN A 139 17.88 -17.16 0.05
N ASP A 140 18.30 -18.37 0.40
CA ASP A 140 19.04 -18.69 1.63
C ASP A 140 18.36 -18.21 2.93
N TYR A 141 17.03 -17.96 2.89
CA TYR A 141 16.24 -17.57 4.05
C TYR A 141 16.77 -16.29 4.72
N ARG A 142 17.19 -15.30 3.93
CA ARG A 142 17.77 -14.05 4.47
C ARG A 142 16.70 -13.07 4.94
N ASP A 143 15.59 -13.06 4.23
CA ASP A 143 14.44 -12.22 4.53
C ASP A 143 13.19 -13.07 4.62
N ALA A 144 12.37 -12.76 5.62
CA ALA A 144 11.06 -13.30 5.84
C ALA A 144 10.05 -12.17 5.85
N TRP A 145 9.05 -12.24 4.97
CA TRP A 145 8.03 -11.21 4.80
C TRP A 145 6.62 -11.80 4.99
N PHE A 146 5.73 -10.98 5.53
CA PHE A 146 4.31 -11.20 5.39
C PHE A 146 3.60 -9.86 5.15
N GLY A 147 2.94 -9.76 4.01
CA GLY A 147 2.07 -8.62 3.68
C GLY A 147 0.62 -9.07 3.71
N GLY A 148 -0.22 -8.38 4.47
CA GLY A 148 -1.63 -8.72 4.60
C GLY A 148 -2.51 -7.53 4.91
N TYR A 149 -3.81 -7.70 4.70
CA TYR A 149 -4.78 -6.63 4.90
C TYR A 149 -6.21 -7.17 5.08
N ASN A 150 -7.07 -6.29 5.58
CA ASN A 150 -8.51 -6.34 5.33
C ASN A 150 -8.97 -5.05 4.62
N ALA A 151 -10.28 -4.77 4.59
CA ALA A 151 -10.80 -3.57 3.93
C ALA A 151 -10.37 -2.24 4.59
N LYS A 152 -9.91 -2.26 5.85
CA LYS A 152 -9.62 -1.06 6.66
C LYS A 152 -8.13 -0.88 6.95
N LEU A 153 -7.39 -1.97 7.11
CA LEU A 153 -6.01 -1.95 7.59
C LEU A 153 -5.14 -2.81 6.67
N VAL A 154 -3.95 -2.27 6.35
CA VAL A 154 -2.88 -2.97 5.64
C VAL A 154 -1.67 -3.01 6.56
N THR A 155 -1.04 -4.17 6.68
CA THR A 155 0.14 -4.36 7.51
C THR A 155 1.14 -5.24 6.79
N THR A 156 2.39 -4.80 6.76
CA THR A 156 3.52 -5.56 6.25
C THR A 156 4.51 -5.77 7.39
N VAL A 157 4.97 -7.00 7.55
CA VAL A 157 6.00 -7.37 8.51
C VAL A 157 7.19 -7.95 7.76
N TRP A 158 8.38 -7.57 8.20
CA TRP A 158 9.66 -8.10 7.75
C TRP A 158 10.46 -8.58 8.95
N GLY A 159 11.22 -9.65 8.74
CA GLY A 159 12.30 -10.08 9.61
C GLY A 159 13.52 -10.45 8.77
N GLY A 160 14.69 -10.04 9.24
CA GLY A 160 15.99 -10.26 8.61
C GLY A 160 17.08 -9.69 9.50
N PHE A 161 18.34 -10.01 9.18
CA PHE A 161 19.49 -9.40 9.84
C PHE A 161 20.05 -8.25 9.00
N ASP A 162 20.50 -7.16 9.66
CA ASP A 162 21.06 -5.99 8.97
C ASP A 162 22.31 -6.31 8.14
N ASN A 163 23.06 -7.34 8.54
CA ASN A 163 24.24 -7.82 7.82
C ASN A 163 23.90 -8.82 6.69
N PHE A 164 22.62 -8.99 6.36
CA PHE A 164 22.11 -9.91 5.34
C PHE A 164 22.46 -11.38 5.58
N SER A 165 22.79 -11.80 6.81
CA SER A 165 23.00 -13.21 7.10
C SER A 165 21.70 -14.01 7.01
N SER A 166 21.82 -15.32 6.80
CA SER A 166 20.66 -16.23 6.78
C SER A 166 19.97 -16.25 8.15
N LEU A 167 18.63 -16.28 8.15
CA LEU A 167 17.80 -16.59 9.33
C LEU A 167 17.99 -18.04 9.78
N GLY A 168 18.48 -18.90 8.88
CA GLY A 168 18.82 -20.28 9.17
C GLY A 168 17.61 -21.21 9.19
N HIS A 169 17.73 -22.24 10.03
CA HIS A 169 16.69 -23.24 10.25
C HIS A 169 16.41 -23.31 11.74
N ALA A 170 15.15 -23.48 12.11
CA ALA A 170 14.71 -23.80 13.46
C ALA A 170 13.76 -25.00 13.39
N ASP A 171 13.77 -25.84 14.44
CA ASP A 171 12.83 -26.97 14.58
C ASP A 171 12.71 -27.85 13.30
N GLY A 172 13.83 -28.07 12.63
CA GLY A 172 13.93 -28.92 11.43
C GLY A 172 13.40 -28.31 10.13
N HIS A 173 13.08 -27.01 10.10
CA HIS A 173 12.59 -26.33 8.91
C HIS A 173 13.28 -24.98 8.66
N PRO A 174 13.36 -24.51 7.40
CA PRO A 174 13.90 -23.20 7.11
C PRO A 174 13.00 -22.06 7.59
N GLU A 175 13.62 -20.95 7.99
CA GLU A 175 12.94 -19.76 8.50
C GLU A 175 12.31 -18.91 7.39
N PHE A 176 11.17 -19.39 6.88
CA PHE A 176 10.37 -18.69 5.87
C PHE A 176 9.48 -17.58 6.46
N GLY A 177 8.87 -16.76 5.59
CA GLY A 177 7.88 -15.74 5.95
C GLY A 177 6.71 -16.25 6.80
N ALA A 178 6.35 -17.53 6.65
CA ALA A 178 5.30 -18.18 7.44
C ALA A 178 5.68 -18.41 8.91
N TYR A 179 6.97 -18.51 9.23
CA TYR A 179 7.49 -18.85 10.56
C TYR A 179 8.01 -17.62 11.31
N VAL A 180 8.59 -16.65 10.60
CA VAL A 180 9.14 -15.44 11.24
C VAL A 180 8.15 -14.28 11.20
N ALA A 181 7.73 -13.84 10.01
CA ALA A 181 6.97 -12.60 9.85
C ALA A 181 5.46 -12.77 10.13
N LEU A 182 4.88 -13.91 9.71
CA LEU A 182 3.46 -14.17 9.87
C LEU A 182 3.00 -14.21 11.34
N PRO A 183 3.69 -14.86 12.30
CA PRO A 183 3.26 -14.83 13.70
C PRO A 183 3.21 -13.42 14.31
N ILE A 184 4.17 -12.56 13.96
CA ILE A 184 4.19 -11.15 14.37
C ILE A 184 2.98 -10.41 13.77
N TRP A 185 2.72 -10.61 12.47
CA TRP A 185 1.56 -10.03 11.80
C TRP A 185 0.23 -10.48 12.45
N ILE A 186 0.09 -11.77 12.77
CA ILE A 186 -1.08 -12.33 13.45
C ILE A 186 -1.27 -11.65 14.81
N ARG A 187 -0.20 -11.53 15.60
CA ARG A 187 -0.27 -10.91 16.94
C ARG A 187 -0.72 -9.45 16.87
N TYR A 188 -0.18 -8.68 15.92
CA TYR A 188 -0.58 -7.29 15.71
C TYR A 188 -2.04 -7.18 15.25
N MET A 189 -2.41 -7.94 14.21
CA MET A 189 -3.76 -7.88 13.62
C MET A 189 -4.84 -8.39 14.58
N LYS A 190 -4.52 -9.33 15.48
CA LYS A 190 -5.43 -9.78 16.54
C LYS A 190 -5.90 -8.62 17.40
N VAL A 191 -5.01 -7.70 17.75
CA VAL A 191 -5.33 -6.53 18.58
C VAL A 191 -5.92 -5.41 17.73
N ALA A 192 -5.30 -5.10 16.59
CA ALA A 192 -5.71 -4.00 15.72
C ALA A 192 -7.12 -4.18 15.12
N LEU A 193 -7.57 -5.44 14.98
CA LEU A 193 -8.90 -5.80 14.48
C LEU A 193 -9.84 -6.30 15.59
N ALA A 194 -9.50 -6.10 16.87
CA ALA A 194 -10.39 -6.40 17.98
C ALA A 194 -11.50 -5.32 18.05
N GLY A 195 -12.62 -5.59 17.39
CA GLY A 195 -13.79 -4.71 17.26
C GLY A 195 -14.58 -5.03 16.00
#